data_AF-A0A1J5I4X2-F1
#
_entry.id   AF-A0A1J5I4X2-F1
#
_cell.length_a   1.000
_cell.length_b   1.000
_cell.length_c   1.000
_cell.angle_alpha   90.00
_cell.angle_beta   90.00
_cell.angle_gamma   90.00
#
_symmetry.space_group_name_H-M   'P 1'
#
loop_
_entity.id
_entity.type
_entity.pdbx_description
1 polymer ?
#
loop_
_entity_poly.entity_id
_entity_poly.type
_entity_poly.pdbx_seq_one_letter_code
_entity_poly.pdbx_strand_id
1 'polypeptide(L)'
;MDNIITVNSSTARNDFYDLLSAVYLNKKTVVIKKSGVEWGRIVPPNPNKDTFMSYAGFLTEKEGDRLLKLVRTGRNDGSRKKKYLANWE
;
A
#
# COMPACT_ATOMS: atom_id res chain seq x y z
N MET A 1 24.27 -15.71 3.84
CA MET A 1 24.62 -14.75 4.92
C MET A 1 23.52 -13.72 4.95
N ASP A 2 22.77 -13.64 6.04
CA ASP A 2 21.65 -12.72 6.15
C ASP A 2 22.17 -11.28 6.19
N ASN A 3 21.98 -10.56 5.08
CA ASN A 3 22.40 -9.16 4.94
C ASN A 3 21.43 -8.24 5.68
N ILE A 4 21.45 -8.30 7.01
CA ILE A 4 20.61 -7.48 7.90
C ILE A 4 21.42 -6.29 8.41
N ILE A 5 20.93 -5.09 8.16
CA ILE A 5 21.45 -3.83 8.70
C ILE A 5 20.49 -3.39 9.81
N THR A 6 21.01 -3.05 10.99
CA THR A 6 20.21 -2.49 12.08
C THR A 6 20.58 -1.02 12.28
N VAL A 7 19.58 -0.13 12.31
CA VAL A 7 19.77 1.31 12.49
C VAL A 7 18.78 1.88 13.51
N ASN A 8 19.15 2.97 14.17
CA ASN A 8 18.20 3.72 15.00
C ASN A 8 17.28 4.58 14.13
N SER A 9 16.09 4.92 14.63
CA SER A 9 15.08 5.69 13.91
C SER A 9 15.54 7.08 13.47
N SER A 10 16.42 7.73 14.24
CA SER A 10 17.02 9.01 13.88
C SER A 10 17.93 8.88 12.65
N THR A 11 18.84 7.90 12.66
CA THR A 11 19.71 7.58 11.51
C THR A 11 18.88 7.14 10.31
N ALA A 12 17.86 6.30 10.53
CA ALA A 12 16.97 5.85 9.46
C ALA A 12 16.24 6.99 8.76
N ARG A 13 15.88 8.06 9.50
CA ARG A 13 15.24 9.24 8.93
C ARG A 13 16.23 10.07 8.09
N ASN A 14 17.44 10.25 8.58
CA ASN A 14 18.45 11.06 7.89
C ASN A 14 18.93 10.36 6.61
N ASP A 15 19.13 9.04 6.67
CA ASP A 15 19.75 8.25 5.60
C ASP A 15 18.72 7.40 4.84
N PHE A 16 17.45 7.81 4.85
CA PHE A 16 16.34 6.98 4.40
C PHE A 16 16.50 6.52 2.94
N TYR A 17 16.96 7.41 2.06
CA TYR A 17 17.17 7.13 0.64
C TYR A 17 18.30 6.13 0.39
N ASP A 18 19.39 6.22 1.16
CA ASP A 18 20.52 5.31 1.05
C ASP A 18 20.15 3.91 1.54
N LEU A 19 19.37 3.86 2.63
CA LEU A 19 18.82 2.60 3.15
C LEU A 19 17.86 1.94 2.15
N LEU A 20 16.99 2.71 1.49
CA LEU A 20 16.13 2.19 0.42
C LEU A 20 16.94 1.67 -0.77
N SER A 21 17.98 2.39 -1.17
CA SER A 21 18.87 1.98 -2.26
C SER A 21 19.59 0.67 -1.92
N ALA A 22 20.08 0.54 -0.68
CA ALA A 22 20.70 -0.68 -0.19
C ALA A 22 19.71 -1.86 -0.14
N VAL A 23 18.45 -1.62 0.21
CA VAL A 23 17.40 -2.65 0.22
C VAL A 23 17.05 -3.10 -1.19
N TYR A 24 16.84 -2.16 -2.11
CA TYR A 24 16.36 -2.45 -3.45
C TYR A 24 17.44 -3.08 -4.34
N LEU A 25 18.61 -2.44 -4.40
CA LEU A 25 19.73 -2.84 -5.27
C LEU A 25 20.51 -4.01 -4.69
N ASN A 26 20.82 -3.97 -3.39
CA ASN A 26 21.71 -4.95 -2.75
C ASN A 26 20.96 -6.04 -1.98
N LYS A 27 19.63 -6.09 -2.10
CA LYS A 27 18.73 -7.07 -1.45
C LYS A 27 18.97 -7.18 0.06
N LYS A 28 19.35 -6.08 0.70
CA LYS A 28 19.55 -6.02 2.15
C LYS A 28 18.22 -5.87 2.87
N THR A 29 18.17 -6.33 4.12
CA THR A 29 17.05 -6.05 5.03
C THR A 29 17.49 -5.02 6.04
N VAL A 30 16.69 -3.98 6.26
CA VAL A 30 16.99 -2.94 7.25
C VAL A 30 15.99 -3.06 8.40
N VAL A 31 16.50 -3.21 9.63
CA VAL A 31 15.72 -3.20 10.87
C VAL A 31 15.90 -1.84 11.53
N ILE A 32 14.79 -1.15 11.75
CA ILE A 32 14.75 0.16 12.40
C ILE A 32 14.40 -0.04 13.87
N LYS A 33 15.25 0.47 14.76
CA LYS A 33 15.04 0.46 16.20
C LYS A 33 14.70 1.85 16.73
N LYS A 34 13.85 1.92 17.75
CA LYS A 34 13.59 3.13 18.53
C LYS A 34 13.74 2.77 20.01
N SER A 35 14.64 3.46 20.71
CA SER A 35 14.94 3.18 22.13
C SER A 35 15.32 1.71 22.39
N GLY A 36 16.08 1.10 21.47
CA GLY A 36 16.51 -0.30 21.58
C GLY A 36 15.49 -1.35 21.11
N VAL A 37 14.22 -0.95 20.89
CA VAL A 37 13.14 -1.85 20.45
C VAL A 37 13.01 -1.81 18.92
N GLU A 38 12.85 -2.98 18.28
CA GLU A 38 12.53 -3.06 16.84
C GLU A 38 11.16 -2.42 16.58
N TRP A 39 11.16 -1.39 15.74
CA TRP A 39 9.96 -0.61 15.44
C TRP A 39 9.45 -0.85 14.02
N GLY A 40 10.34 -1.17 13.09
CA GLY A 40 9.96 -1.45 11.72
C GLY A 40 11.06 -2.12 10.94
N ARG A 41 10.72 -2.64 9.77
CA ARG A 41 11.66 -3.32 8.87
C ARG A 41 11.39 -2.93 7.43
N ILE A 42 12.46 -2.65 6.69
CA ILE A 42 12.44 -2.44 5.25
C ILE A 42 13.03 -3.68 4.59
N VAL A 43 12.26 -4.31 3.71
CA VAL A 43 12.62 -5.54 3.00
C VAL A 43 12.60 -5.31 1.50
N PRO A 44 13.41 -6.04 0.72
CA PRO A 44 13.37 -5.93 -0.73
C PRO A 44 12.00 -6.37 -1.25
N PRO A 45 11.49 -5.75 -2.32
CA PRO A 45 10.27 -6.21 -2.97
C PRO A 45 10.49 -7.65 -3.43
N ASN A 46 9.58 -8.55 -3.04
CA ASN A 46 9.59 -9.93 -3.49
C ASN A 46 8.66 -10.03 -4.70
N PRO A 47 9.21 -10.26 -5.91
CA PRO A 47 8.41 -10.29 -7.14
C PRO A 47 7.38 -11.42 -7.17
N ASN A 48 7.54 -12.46 -6.33
CA ASN A 48 6.64 -13.61 -6.26
C ASN A 48 5.63 -13.54 -5.10
N LYS A 49 5.61 -12.45 -4.31
CA LYS A 49 4.62 -12.25 -3.25
C LYS A 49 3.61 -11.18 -3.65
N ASP A 50 2.64 -11.57 -4.49
CA ASP A 50 1.39 -10.83 -4.67
C ASP A 50 0.74 -10.45 -3.32
N THR A 51 0.96 -11.29 -2.30
CA THR A 51 0.44 -11.14 -0.94
C THR A 51 1.01 -9.95 -0.16
N PHE A 52 2.23 -9.48 -0.47
CA PHE A 52 2.83 -8.35 0.25
C PHE A 52 2.32 -7.02 -0.31
N MET A 53 2.11 -6.96 -1.63
CA MET A 53 1.49 -5.84 -2.33
C MET A 53 0.01 -5.69 -1.96
N SER A 54 -0.72 -6.80 -1.76
CA SER A 54 -2.11 -6.76 -1.26
C SER A 54 -2.24 -6.21 0.16
N TYR A 55 -1.20 -6.34 1.01
CA TYR A 55 -1.22 -5.82 2.37
C TYR A 55 -0.92 -4.31 2.46
N ALA A 56 -0.18 -3.77 1.49
CA ALA A 56 0.24 -2.36 1.47
C ALA A 56 -0.80 -1.40 0.87
N GLY A 57 -1.99 -1.87 0.49
CA GLY A 57 -3.07 -1.01 -0.03
C GLY A 57 -2.82 -0.42 -1.41
N PHE A 58 -1.81 -0.91 -2.15
CA PHE A 58 -1.73 -0.65 -3.58
C PHE A 58 -2.73 -1.58 -4.27
N LEU A 59 -3.91 -1.02 -4.51
CA LEU A 59 -4.95 -1.52 -5.40
C LEU A 59 -4.30 -2.29 -6.55
N THR A 60 -4.33 -3.61 -6.47
CA THR A 60 -4.11 -4.42 -7.66
C THR A 60 -5.14 -3.95 -8.70
N GLU A 61 -4.76 -3.77 -9.96
CA GLU A 61 -5.67 -3.29 -11.03
C GLU A 61 -7.01 -4.05 -11.03
N LYS A 62 -6.98 -5.32 -10.62
CA LYS A 62 -8.14 -6.21 -10.45
C LYS A 62 -9.15 -5.74 -9.40
N GLU A 63 -8.70 -5.16 -8.29
CA GLU A 63 -9.55 -4.54 -7.26
C GLU A 63 -9.98 -3.13 -7.64
N GLY A 64 -9.10 -2.38 -8.33
CA GLY A 64 -9.43 -1.08 -8.93
C GLY A 64 -10.61 -1.19 -9.89
N ASP A 65 -10.59 -2.14 -10.81
CA ASP A 65 -11.67 -2.38 -11.77
C ASP A 65 -12.96 -2.84 -11.08
N ARG A 66 -12.86 -3.67 -10.03
CA ARG A 66 -14.02 -4.11 -9.25
C ARG A 66 -14.69 -2.94 -8.53
N LEU A 67 -13.90 -2.04 -7.92
CA LEU A 67 -14.40 -0.83 -7.28
C LEU A 67 -14.97 0.16 -8.30
N LEU A 68 -14.30 0.35 -9.45
CA LEU A 68 -14.78 1.21 -10.53
C LEU A 68 -16.13 0.70 -11.07
N LYS A 69 -16.27 -0.61 -11.21
CA LYS A 69 -17.53 -1.27 -11.63
C LYS A 69 -18.63 -1.07 -10.59
N LEU A 70 -18.33 -1.23 -9.30
CA LEU A 70 -19.29 -0.94 -8.21
C LEU A 70 -19.76 0.52 -8.22
N VAL A 71 -18.84 1.48 -8.35
CA VAL A 71 -19.16 2.92 -8.42
C VAL A 71 -20.02 3.24 -9.65
N ARG A 72 -19.68 2.68 -10.83
CA ARG A 72 -20.49 2.84 -12.05
C ARG A 72 -21.88 2.22 -11.91
N THR A 73 -21.99 1.07 -11.26
CA THR A 73 -23.29 0.40 -11.03
C THR A 73 -24.16 1.20 -10.07
N GLY A 74 -23.60 1.70 -8.97
CA GLY A 74 -24.31 2.58 -8.03
C GLY A 74 -24.73 3.92 -8.63
N ARG A 75 -23.92 4.50 -9.53
CA ARG A 75 -24.31 5.70 -10.32
C ARG A 75 -25.44 5.41 -11.31
N ASN A 76 -25.43 4.24 -11.96
CA ASN A 76 -26.52 3.84 -12.86
C ASN A 76 -27.83 3.62 -12.09
N ASP A 77 -27.79 3.13 -10.86
CA ASP A 77 -28.97 2.97 -10.00
C ASP A 77 -29.58 4.31 -9.55
N GLY A 78 -28.74 5.32 -9.30
CA GLY A 78 -29.22 6.69 -9.01
C GLY A 78 -29.89 7.37 -10.21
N SER A 79 -29.54 6.98 -11.44
CA SER A 79 -30.09 7.58 -12.67
C SER A 79 -31.43 6.98 -13.12
N ARG A 80 -31.79 5.78 -12.64
CA ARG A 80 -33.03 5.08 -13.03
C ARG A 80 -34.23 5.32 -12.12
N LYS A 81 -34.07 6.01 -10.99
CA LYS A 81 -35.19 6.49 -10.16
C LYS A 81 -35.57 7.94 -10.50
N LYS A 82 -35.88 8.20 -11.77
CA LYS A 82 -36.70 9.36 -12.19
C LYS A 82 -38.09 8.87 -12.59
N LYS A 83 -38.94 8.69 -11.58
CA LYS A 83 -40.42 8.70 -11.57
C LYS A 83 -40.69 8.56 -10.07
N TYR A 84 -41.19 9.58 -9.37
CA TYR A 84 -42.45 10.28 -9.60
C TYR A 84 -42.27 11.77 -9.29
N LEU A 85 -42.49 12.64 -10.28
CA LEU A 85 -42.98 13.99 -9.98
C LEU A 85 -44.35 13.81 -9.33
N ALA A 86 -44.57 14.43 -8.17
CA ALA A 86 -45.87 14.41 -7.51
C ALA A 86 -46.89 15.11 -8.42
N ASN A 87 -47.88 14.37 -8.93
CA ASN A 87 -49.07 14.96 -9.50
C ASN A 87 -49.91 15.47 -8.34
N TRP A 88 -50.03 16.79 -8.23
CA TRP A 88 -51.01 17.45 -7.38
C TRP A 88 -52.25 17.73 -8.24
N GLU A 89 -53.25 16.87 -8.11
CA GLU A 89 -54.67 17.19 -8.35
C GLU A 89 -55.39 17.25 -7.00
#